data_AF-A0A5N9ACX8-F1
#
_entry.id   AF-A0A5N9ACX8-F1
#
_cell.length_a   1.000
_cell.length_b   1.000
_cell.length_c   1.000
_cell.angle_alpha   90.00
_cell.angle_beta   90.00
_cell.angle_gamma   90.00
#
_symmetry.space_group_name_H-M   'P 1'
#
loop_
_entity.id
_entity.type
_entity.pdbx_description
1 polymer ?
#
loop_
_entity_poly.entity_id
_entity_poly.type
_entity_poly.pdbx_seq_one_letter_code
_entity_poly.pdbx_strand_id
1 'polypeptide(L)'
;MGILEEIVNKKKDHVQLKKQSLSFEKLKKLDSKYPEINNLESILEKKNILISEMKRKSPSGGILDKDLIPRKQADLYIKSGTDAISVLTEKDYFSGSNDDLNEVLNISKQKKIPVLQKDFIIDEYQIFEAKQIGADSILLIIRILSEENYVRFYNLAESLGLSVIVEIHNEEELELALKADINILGINNRNLDTLTTNLETFEKLSRIVPKGIYKIAESGIRNSEDATRMINSGANGLLVGESIIKSNNIQEIISEIASKNV
;
A
#
# COMPACT_ATOMS: atom_id res chain seq x y z
N MET A 1 20.28 -14.88 3.39
CA MET A 1 19.23 -14.42 2.47
C MET A 1 18.06 -13.97 3.31
N GLY A 2 17.72 -12.68 3.28
CA GLY A 2 16.59 -12.14 4.03
C GLY A 2 15.27 -12.47 3.36
N ILE A 3 14.16 -12.40 4.11
CA ILE A 3 12.80 -12.66 3.59
C ILE A 3 12.47 -11.77 2.38
N LEU A 4 12.91 -10.51 2.41
CA LEU A 4 12.70 -9.53 1.36
C LEU A 4 13.40 -9.94 0.05
N GLU A 5 14.62 -10.45 0.15
CA GLU A 5 15.39 -10.94 -1.00
C GLU A 5 14.72 -12.16 -1.64
N GLU A 6 14.18 -13.07 -0.83
CA GLU A 6 13.43 -14.23 -1.33
C GLU A 6 12.14 -13.80 -2.07
N ILE A 7 11.39 -12.84 -1.51
CA ILE A 7 10.21 -12.24 -2.15
C ILE A 7 10.58 -11.63 -3.52
N VAL A 8 11.62 -10.81 -3.55
CA VAL A 8 12.08 -10.13 -4.78
C VAL A 8 12.53 -11.15 -5.84
N ASN A 9 13.25 -12.19 -5.45
CA ASN A 9 13.70 -13.21 -6.38
C ASN A 9 12.53 -13.99 -6.99
N LYS A 10 11.55 -14.43 -6.19
CA LYS A 10 10.32 -15.04 -6.73
C LYS A 10 9.55 -14.08 -7.61
N LYS A 11 9.51 -12.79 -7.26
CA LYS A 11 8.83 -11.79 -8.08
C LYS A 11 9.44 -11.67 -9.48
N LYS A 12 10.77 -11.76 -9.62
CA LYS A 12 11.43 -11.76 -10.94
C LYS A 12 10.91 -12.90 -11.82
N ASP A 13 10.81 -14.11 -11.25
CA ASP A 13 10.29 -15.29 -11.95
C ASP A 13 8.83 -15.08 -12.39
N HIS A 14 7.98 -14.58 -11.49
CA HIS A 14 6.57 -14.30 -11.79
C HIS A 14 6.41 -13.24 -12.89
N VAL A 15 7.19 -12.16 -12.84
CA VAL A 15 7.16 -11.11 -13.87
C VAL A 15 7.60 -11.67 -15.22
N GLN A 16 8.64 -12.50 -15.25
CA GLN A 16 9.10 -13.12 -16.48
C GLN A 16 8.04 -14.04 -17.09
N LEU A 17 7.37 -14.87 -16.29
CA LEU A 17 6.27 -15.73 -16.74
C LEU A 17 5.07 -14.92 -17.26
N LYS A 18 4.73 -13.80 -16.60
CA LYS A 18 3.69 -12.89 -17.08
C LYS A 18 4.06 -12.27 -18.42
N LYS A 19 5.30 -11.80 -18.60
CA LYS A 19 5.82 -11.24 -19.87
C LYS A 19 5.79 -12.25 -21.02
N GLN A 20 5.92 -13.55 -20.74
CA GLN A 20 5.77 -14.61 -21.75
C GLN A 20 4.31 -14.79 -22.18
N SER A 21 3.38 -14.65 -21.24
CA SER A 21 1.94 -14.82 -21.50
C SER A 21 1.33 -13.59 -22.18
N LEU A 22 1.73 -12.39 -21.75
CA LEU A 22 1.35 -11.11 -22.34
C LEU A 22 2.60 -10.24 -22.45
N SER A 23 3.04 -9.97 -23.68
CA SER A 23 4.24 -9.17 -23.89
C SER A 23 4.05 -7.74 -23.40
N PHE A 24 5.14 -7.10 -22.98
CA PHE A 24 5.11 -5.73 -22.49
C PHE A 24 4.56 -4.74 -23.52
N GLU A 25 4.92 -4.89 -24.80
CA GLU A 25 4.39 -4.08 -25.89
C GLU A 25 2.88 -4.21 -26.09
N LYS A 26 2.30 -5.38 -25.79
CA LYS A 26 0.84 -5.56 -25.82
C LYS A 26 0.20 -4.94 -24.59
N LEU A 27 0.77 -5.14 -23.41
CA LEU A 27 0.27 -4.60 -22.15
C LEU A 27 0.17 -3.06 -22.18
N LYS A 28 1.17 -2.37 -22.72
CA LYS A 28 1.18 -0.91 -22.87
C LYS A 28 0.04 -0.36 -23.74
N LYS A 29 -0.52 -1.20 -24.62
CA LYS A 29 -1.59 -0.83 -25.56
C LYS A 29 -2.98 -1.20 -25.07
N LEU A 30 -3.09 -1.88 -23.93
CA LEU A 30 -4.39 -2.17 -23.34
C LEU A 30 -4.97 -0.90 -22.72
N ASP A 31 -6.29 -0.81 -22.74
CA ASP A 31 -7.02 0.20 -21.99
C ASP A 31 -7.25 -0.29 -20.56
N SER A 32 -7.28 0.66 -19.63
CA SER A 32 -7.61 0.35 -18.25
C SER A 32 -9.05 -0.12 -18.15
N LYS A 33 -9.28 -1.17 -17.37
CA LYS A 33 -10.63 -1.64 -17.02
C LYS A 33 -11.42 -0.56 -16.29
N TYR A 34 -10.74 0.33 -15.56
CA TYR A 34 -11.32 1.46 -14.84
C TYR A 34 -10.55 2.74 -15.18
N PRO A 35 -10.95 3.48 -16.24
CA PRO A 35 -10.22 4.67 -16.70
C PRO A 35 -10.15 5.78 -15.65
N GLU A 36 -11.20 5.95 -14.84
CA GLU A 36 -11.23 6.93 -13.75
C GLU A 36 -10.39 6.46 -12.56
N ILE A 37 -9.45 7.31 -12.14
CA ILE A 37 -8.62 7.10 -10.96
C ILE A 37 -9.16 7.95 -9.81
N ASN A 38 -9.41 7.30 -8.67
CA ASN A 38 -9.69 7.97 -7.41
C ASN A 38 -8.36 8.32 -6.75
N ASN A 39 -7.86 9.50 -7.05
CA ASN A 39 -6.55 9.99 -6.60
C ASN A 39 -6.43 9.98 -5.06
N LEU A 40 -5.37 9.36 -4.52
CA LEU A 40 -5.17 9.19 -3.08
C LEU A 40 -4.79 10.51 -2.38
N GLU A 41 -4.04 11.39 -3.06
CA GLU A 41 -3.66 12.71 -2.55
C GLU A 41 -4.90 13.55 -2.21
N SER A 42 -5.97 13.46 -3.03
CA SER A 42 -7.21 14.22 -2.84
C SER A 42 -7.92 13.96 -1.50
N ILE A 43 -7.75 12.75 -0.94
CA ILE A 43 -8.30 12.41 0.37
C ILE A 43 -7.30 12.68 1.50
N LEU A 44 -6.00 12.56 1.24
CA LEU A 44 -4.93 12.86 2.21
C LEU A 44 -4.87 14.34 2.62
N GLU A 45 -5.38 15.25 1.78
CA GLU A 45 -5.60 16.67 2.12
C GLU A 45 -6.43 16.86 3.39
N LYS A 46 -7.41 15.98 3.63
CA LYS A 46 -8.31 16.05 4.80
C LYS A 46 -7.60 15.68 6.11
N LYS A 47 -6.40 15.09 6.03
CA LYS A 47 -5.64 14.45 7.12
C LYS A 47 -6.37 13.29 7.78
N ASN A 48 -5.59 12.53 8.55
CA ASN A 48 -6.00 11.41 9.38
C ASN A 48 -6.70 10.25 8.65
N ILE A 49 -6.60 10.12 7.32
CA ILE A 49 -7.37 9.07 6.62
C ILE A 49 -6.98 7.64 7.03
N LEU A 50 -7.92 6.70 6.96
CA LEU A 50 -7.67 5.28 7.20
C LEU A 50 -7.62 4.48 5.90
N ILE A 51 -6.49 3.81 5.67
CA ILE A 51 -6.29 2.82 4.62
C ILE A 51 -6.37 1.42 5.25
N SER A 52 -7.51 0.75 5.09
CA SER A 52 -7.71 -0.60 5.61
C SER A 52 -7.08 -1.63 4.67
N GLU A 53 -6.11 -2.39 5.18
CA GLU A 53 -5.40 -3.42 4.43
C GLU A 53 -6.03 -4.80 4.64
N MET A 54 -6.34 -5.47 3.54
CA MET A 54 -6.69 -6.88 3.54
C MET A 54 -5.49 -7.76 3.17
N LYS A 55 -5.25 -8.80 3.98
CA LYS A 55 -4.21 -9.81 3.73
C LYS A 55 -4.59 -11.14 4.36
N ARG A 56 -4.37 -12.24 3.63
CA ARG A 56 -4.67 -13.59 4.16
C ARG A 56 -3.58 -14.11 5.08
N LYS A 57 -2.33 -13.76 4.79
CA LYS A 57 -1.16 -14.13 5.59
C LYS A 57 -0.08 -13.05 5.53
N SER A 58 0.92 -13.16 6.38
CA SER A 58 2.14 -12.35 6.31
C SER A 58 3.33 -13.11 6.89
N PRO A 59 4.58 -12.79 6.51
CA PRO A 59 5.76 -13.42 7.09
C PRO A 59 5.84 -13.32 8.63
N SER A 60 5.40 -12.19 9.20
CA SER A 60 5.43 -11.97 10.66
C SER A 60 4.21 -12.53 11.38
N GLY A 61 3.03 -12.50 10.75
CA GLY A 61 1.75 -12.85 11.37
C GLY A 61 1.26 -14.27 11.07
N GLY A 62 1.95 -15.02 10.21
CA GLY A 62 1.47 -16.31 9.72
C GLY A 62 0.17 -16.16 8.94
N ILE A 63 -0.71 -17.16 9.04
CA ILE A 63 -2.07 -17.10 8.48
C ILE A 63 -2.93 -16.23 9.40
N LEU A 64 -3.52 -15.18 8.83
CA LEU A 64 -4.36 -14.20 9.52
C LEU A 64 -5.84 -14.49 9.29
N ASP A 65 -6.21 -14.67 8.03
CA ASP A 65 -7.55 -15.09 7.63
C ASP A 65 -7.47 -15.87 6.31
N LYS A 66 -7.58 -17.19 6.39
CA LYS A 66 -7.53 -18.07 5.21
C LYS A 66 -8.81 -18.04 4.38
N ASP A 67 -9.93 -17.66 4.99
CA ASP A 67 -11.27 -17.72 4.41
C ASP A 67 -11.73 -16.33 3.91
N LEU A 68 -10.82 -15.34 3.92
CA LEU A 68 -11.05 -13.99 3.45
C LEU A 68 -11.53 -13.98 1.99
N ILE A 69 -12.75 -13.47 1.81
CA ILE A 69 -13.36 -13.21 0.50
C ILE A 69 -13.21 -11.71 0.21
N PRO A 70 -12.37 -11.30 -0.77
CA PRO A 70 -11.98 -9.90 -0.99
C PRO A 70 -13.17 -8.96 -1.13
N ARG A 71 -14.15 -9.33 -1.97
CA ARG A 71 -15.35 -8.52 -2.16
C ARG A 71 -16.16 -8.31 -0.88
N LYS A 72 -16.31 -9.34 -0.04
CA LYS A 72 -17.05 -9.22 1.24
C LYS A 72 -16.27 -8.37 2.23
N GLN A 73 -14.95 -8.55 2.28
CA GLN A 73 -14.08 -7.79 3.16
C GLN A 73 -14.09 -6.30 2.82
N ALA A 74 -13.99 -5.98 1.52
CA ALA A 74 -14.03 -4.61 1.05
C ALA A 74 -15.40 -3.94 1.31
N ASP A 75 -16.52 -4.64 1.07
CA ASP A 75 -17.86 -4.11 1.39
C ASP A 75 -18.00 -3.81 2.89
N LEU A 76 -17.46 -4.70 3.74
CA LEU A 76 -17.41 -4.48 5.19
C LEU A 76 -16.56 -3.27 5.56
N TYR A 77 -15.35 -3.12 5.00
CA TYR A 77 -14.49 -1.96 5.26
C TYR A 77 -15.16 -0.64 4.84
N ILE A 78 -15.79 -0.59 3.66
CA ILE A 78 -16.49 0.59 3.15
C ILE A 78 -17.65 0.95 4.08
N LYS A 79 -18.48 -0.02 4.47
CA LYS A 79 -19.60 0.19 5.41
C LYS A 79 -19.15 0.62 6.80
N SER A 80 -17.92 0.25 7.17
CA SER A 80 -17.32 0.60 8.46
C SER A 80 -16.65 1.97 8.47
N GLY A 81 -16.51 2.62 7.30
CA GLY A 81 -15.99 3.98 7.19
C GLY A 81 -14.49 4.07 6.84
N THR A 82 -13.92 3.08 6.15
CA THR A 82 -12.55 3.24 5.59
C THR A 82 -12.53 4.32 4.51
N ASP A 83 -11.43 5.07 4.41
CA ASP A 83 -11.24 6.10 3.39
C ASP A 83 -10.62 5.54 2.10
N ALA A 84 -9.71 4.57 2.24
CA ALA A 84 -9.11 3.81 1.14
C ALA A 84 -8.91 2.34 1.53
N ILE A 85 -8.62 1.51 0.55
CA ILE A 85 -8.38 0.07 0.75
C ILE A 85 -7.01 -0.30 0.19
N SER A 86 -6.23 -1.05 0.96
CA SER A 86 -5.00 -1.69 0.49
C SER A 86 -5.25 -3.17 0.25
N VAL A 87 -4.90 -3.64 -0.95
CA VAL A 87 -5.04 -5.05 -1.36
C VAL A 87 -3.66 -5.63 -1.62
N LEU A 88 -3.28 -6.64 -0.84
CA LEU A 88 -2.06 -7.40 -1.13
C LEU A 88 -2.26 -8.23 -2.39
N THR A 89 -1.39 -8.05 -3.40
CA THR A 89 -1.38 -8.88 -4.62
C THR A 89 -0.18 -9.83 -4.69
N GLU A 90 0.70 -9.80 -3.69
CA GLU A 90 1.82 -10.73 -3.56
C GLU A 90 1.31 -12.14 -3.21
N LYS A 91 1.70 -13.13 -4.02
CA LYS A 91 1.15 -14.48 -4.00
C LYS A 91 1.79 -15.38 -2.94
N ASP A 92 3.11 -15.40 -2.85
CA ASP A 92 3.84 -16.49 -2.18
C ASP A 92 3.87 -16.32 -0.66
N TYR A 93 3.93 -15.10 -0.16
CA TYR A 93 4.06 -14.74 1.26
C TYR A 93 2.86 -14.06 1.86
N PHE A 94 2.00 -13.46 1.03
CA PHE A 94 0.76 -12.82 1.48
C PHE A 94 -0.52 -13.53 1.01
N SER A 95 -0.40 -14.52 0.10
CA SER A 95 -1.54 -15.23 -0.51
C SER A 95 -2.57 -14.27 -1.13
N GLY A 96 -2.07 -13.20 -1.74
CA GLY A 96 -2.82 -12.24 -2.52
C GLY A 96 -2.79 -12.53 -4.02
N SER A 97 -3.55 -11.78 -4.79
CA SER A 97 -3.62 -11.91 -6.25
C SER A 97 -4.20 -10.66 -6.93
N ASN A 98 -3.95 -10.53 -8.23
CA ASN A 98 -4.59 -9.51 -9.07
C ASN A 98 -6.11 -9.74 -9.21
N ASP A 99 -6.59 -10.95 -8.97
CA ASP A 99 -8.02 -11.25 -8.95
C ASP A 99 -8.68 -10.67 -7.69
N ASP A 100 -8.00 -10.72 -6.54
CA ASP A 100 -8.45 -10.05 -5.31
C ASP A 100 -8.59 -8.54 -5.54
N LEU A 101 -7.58 -7.91 -6.17
CA LEU A 101 -7.62 -6.49 -6.55
C LEU A 101 -8.81 -6.18 -7.47
N ASN A 102 -9.04 -7.01 -8.49
CA ASN A 102 -10.18 -6.87 -9.40
C ASN A 102 -11.53 -6.96 -8.66
N GLU A 103 -11.69 -7.90 -7.74
CA GLU A 103 -12.92 -8.06 -6.95
C GLU A 103 -13.22 -6.83 -6.09
N VAL A 104 -12.19 -6.27 -5.46
CA VAL A 104 -12.30 -5.06 -4.63
C VAL A 104 -12.64 -3.85 -5.49
N LEU A 105 -11.95 -3.66 -6.62
CA LEU A 105 -12.20 -2.55 -7.54
C LEU A 105 -13.64 -2.52 -8.05
N ASN A 106 -14.24 -3.69 -8.32
CA ASN A 106 -15.63 -3.79 -8.79
C ASN A 106 -16.65 -3.12 -7.86
N ILE A 107 -16.34 -3.00 -6.56
CA ILE A 107 -17.21 -2.33 -5.58
C ILE A 107 -16.69 -0.94 -5.18
N SER A 108 -15.38 -0.79 -5.01
CA SER A 108 -14.78 0.46 -4.51
C SER A 108 -14.92 1.60 -5.51
N LYS A 109 -14.83 1.31 -6.82
CA LYS A 109 -14.99 2.32 -7.87
C LYS A 109 -16.38 2.97 -7.85
N GLN A 110 -17.44 2.22 -7.58
CA GLN A 110 -18.81 2.75 -7.47
C GLN A 110 -18.99 3.72 -6.29
N LYS A 111 -18.13 3.58 -5.27
CA LYS A 111 -18.14 4.39 -4.05
C LYS A 111 -17.03 5.44 -4.03
N LYS A 112 -16.24 5.53 -5.11
CA LYS A 112 -15.07 6.42 -5.23
C LYS A 112 -14.05 6.24 -4.11
N ILE A 113 -13.90 5.00 -3.63
CA ILE A 113 -12.90 4.65 -2.61
C ILE A 113 -11.60 4.26 -3.33
N PRO A 114 -10.49 4.98 -3.09
CA PRO A 114 -9.19 4.63 -3.67
C PRO A 114 -8.72 3.24 -3.25
N VAL A 115 -8.14 2.50 -4.20
CA VAL A 115 -7.57 1.17 -3.96
C VAL A 115 -6.09 1.15 -4.29
N LEU A 116 -5.28 0.86 -3.27
CA LEU A 116 -3.85 0.58 -3.37
C LEU A 116 -3.61 -0.87 -3.76
N GLN A 117 -2.87 -1.08 -4.85
CA GLN A 117 -2.21 -2.36 -5.10
C GLN A 117 -0.93 -2.44 -4.27
N LYS A 118 -0.97 -3.21 -3.17
CA LYS A 118 0.21 -3.45 -2.34
C LYS A 118 0.95 -4.69 -2.83
N ASP A 119 2.09 -4.47 -3.46
CA ASP A 119 2.98 -5.52 -3.96
C ASP A 119 4.43 -5.04 -3.98
N PHE A 120 5.35 -5.95 -4.26
CA PHE A 120 6.77 -5.68 -4.46
C PHE A 120 6.99 -5.39 -5.95
N ILE A 121 6.98 -4.10 -6.31
CA ILE A 121 7.21 -3.65 -7.69
C ILE A 121 8.70 -3.57 -7.96
N ILE A 122 9.17 -4.33 -8.96
CA ILE A 122 10.57 -4.39 -9.38
C ILE A 122 10.74 -4.21 -10.89
N ASP A 123 9.64 -4.02 -11.62
CA ASP A 123 9.62 -3.94 -13.09
C ASP A 123 8.45 -3.09 -13.58
N GLU A 124 8.67 -2.30 -14.63
CA GLU A 124 7.66 -1.43 -15.26
C GLU A 124 6.42 -2.20 -15.73
N TYR A 125 6.59 -3.47 -16.07
CA TYR A 125 5.48 -4.35 -16.41
C TYR A 125 4.41 -4.36 -15.31
N GLN A 126 4.82 -4.39 -14.04
CA GLN A 126 3.88 -4.40 -12.92
C GLN A 126 3.13 -3.08 -12.78
N ILE A 127 3.76 -1.95 -13.12
CA ILE A 127 3.13 -0.62 -13.06
C ILE A 127 2.06 -0.49 -14.14
N PHE A 128 2.38 -0.90 -15.37
CA PHE A 128 1.37 -0.98 -16.42
C PHE A 128 0.27 -1.97 -16.06
N GLU A 129 0.60 -3.14 -15.51
CA GLU A 129 -0.40 -4.12 -15.08
C GLU A 129 -1.35 -3.54 -14.03
N ALA A 130 -0.84 -2.81 -13.04
CA ALA A 130 -1.62 -2.09 -12.03
C ALA A 130 -2.59 -1.10 -12.68
N LYS A 131 -2.09 -0.28 -13.61
CA LYS A 131 -2.90 0.67 -14.39
C LYS A 131 -3.99 -0.04 -15.18
N GLN A 132 -3.69 -1.15 -15.83
CA GLN A 132 -4.67 -1.87 -16.64
C GLN A 132 -5.76 -2.54 -15.83
N ILE A 133 -5.41 -3.10 -14.67
CA ILE A 133 -6.39 -3.63 -13.72
C ILE A 133 -7.29 -2.51 -13.18
N GLY A 134 -6.73 -1.30 -13.05
CA GLY A 134 -7.44 -0.10 -12.61
C GLY A 134 -7.18 0.27 -11.15
N ALA A 135 -6.02 -0.14 -10.61
CA ALA A 135 -5.55 0.35 -9.32
C ALA A 135 -5.51 1.88 -9.32
N ASP A 136 -5.80 2.49 -8.16
CA ASP A 136 -5.72 3.94 -8.00
C ASP A 136 -4.32 4.37 -7.56
N SER A 137 -3.65 3.50 -6.81
CA SER A 137 -2.29 3.75 -6.33
C SER A 137 -1.45 2.47 -6.29
N ILE A 138 -0.13 2.64 -6.27
CA ILE A 138 0.86 1.57 -6.12
C ILE A 138 1.83 1.87 -4.97
N LEU A 139 2.58 0.83 -4.59
CA LEU A 139 3.65 0.92 -3.59
C LEU A 139 5.02 0.79 -4.27
N LEU A 140 5.93 1.73 -4.01
CA LEU A 140 7.36 1.58 -4.33
C LEU A 140 8.15 1.51 -3.02
N ILE A 141 8.87 0.41 -2.82
CA ILE A 141 9.67 0.20 -1.61
C ILE A 141 11.11 0.58 -1.94
N ILE A 142 11.64 1.62 -1.30
CA ILE A 142 12.99 2.14 -1.59
C ILE A 142 14.04 1.04 -1.44
N ARG A 143 13.91 0.23 -0.39
CA ARG A 143 14.86 -0.83 -0.04
C ARG A 143 15.08 -1.91 -1.10
N ILE A 144 14.14 -2.11 -2.04
CA ILE A 144 14.26 -3.16 -3.08
C ILE A 144 14.60 -2.60 -4.46
N LEU A 145 14.76 -1.28 -4.57
CA LEU A 145 14.98 -0.58 -5.84
C LEU A 145 16.34 0.11 -5.82
N SER A 146 17.02 0.08 -6.97
CA SER A 146 18.12 1.02 -7.20
C SER A 146 17.56 2.43 -7.38
N GLU A 147 18.38 3.46 -7.11
CA GLU A 147 18.01 4.87 -7.34
C GLU A 147 17.45 5.11 -8.76
N GLU A 148 18.15 4.60 -9.77
CA GLU A 148 17.74 4.73 -11.17
C GLU A 148 16.36 4.12 -11.43
N ASN A 149 16.14 2.88 -10.96
CA ASN A 149 14.86 2.21 -11.15
C ASN A 149 13.75 2.89 -10.36
N TYR A 150 14.02 3.32 -9.13
CA TYR A 150 13.07 4.04 -8.29
C TYR A 150 12.57 5.32 -8.98
N VAL A 151 13.48 6.20 -9.39
CA VAL A 151 13.13 7.46 -10.05
C VAL A 151 12.37 7.19 -11.35
N ARG A 152 12.81 6.21 -12.14
CA ARG A 152 12.11 5.81 -13.39
C ARG A 152 10.70 5.30 -13.12
N PHE A 153 10.53 4.44 -12.12
CA PHE A 153 9.24 3.83 -11.77
C PHE A 153 8.26 4.84 -11.19
N TYR A 154 8.73 5.74 -10.32
CA TYR A 154 7.92 6.82 -9.77
C TYR A 154 7.36 7.70 -10.88
N ASN A 155 8.23 8.23 -11.74
CA ASN A 155 7.83 9.08 -12.86
C ASN A 155 6.90 8.37 -13.86
N LEU A 156 7.15 7.07 -14.12
CA LEU A 156 6.27 6.28 -14.96
C LEU A 156 4.87 6.15 -14.35
N ALA A 157 4.76 5.81 -13.08
CA ALA A 157 3.47 5.66 -12.41
C ALA A 157 2.67 6.97 -12.38
N GLU A 158 3.31 8.09 -12.04
CA GLU A 158 2.71 9.43 -12.10
C GLU A 158 2.23 9.78 -13.52
N SER A 159 3.02 9.46 -14.55
CA SER A 159 2.63 9.70 -15.94
C SER A 159 1.41 8.88 -16.38
N LEU A 160 1.15 7.75 -15.72
CA LEU A 160 -0.03 6.91 -15.92
C LEU A 160 -1.21 7.36 -15.03
N GLY A 161 -1.02 8.38 -14.20
CA GLY A 161 -2.00 8.93 -13.27
C GLY A 161 -2.19 8.13 -11.98
N LEU A 162 -1.32 7.14 -11.70
CA LEU A 162 -1.36 6.37 -10.46
C LEU A 162 -0.74 7.19 -9.34
N SER A 163 -1.41 7.30 -8.19
CA SER A 163 -0.75 7.81 -6.98
C SER A 163 0.31 6.82 -6.51
N VAL A 164 1.42 7.30 -5.94
CA VAL A 164 2.53 6.44 -5.52
C VAL A 164 2.83 6.63 -4.03
N ILE A 165 2.67 5.56 -3.25
CA ILE A 165 3.20 5.52 -1.89
C ILE A 165 4.64 5.05 -1.95
N VAL A 166 5.58 5.91 -1.54
CA VAL A 166 7.00 5.56 -1.44
C VAL A 166 7.31 5.11 -0.02
N GLU A 167 7.58 3.82 0.16
CA GLU A 167 7.80 3.20 1.47
C GLU A 167 9.27 3.27 1.90
N ILE A 168 9.51 3.80 3.10
CA ILE A 168 10.82 3.91 3.75
C ILE A 168 10.82 3.36 5.19
N HIS A 169 12.02 3.07 5.69
CA HIS A 169 12.24 2.51 7.04
C HIS A 169 13.27 3.27 7.88
N ASN A 170 14.09 4.12 7.27
CA ASN A 170 15.18 4.84 7.93
C ASN A 170 15.52 6.15 7.18
N GLU A 171 16.47 6.91 7.72
CA GLU A 171 16.86 8.22 7.18
C GLU A 171 17.57 8.11 5.82
N GLU A 172 18.40 7.08 5.61
CA GLU A 172 19.09 6.85 4.33
C GLU A 172 18.07 6.56 3.20
N GLU A 173 17.03 5.79 3.50
CA GLU A 173 15.93 5.53 2.58
C GLU A 173 15.10 6.79 2.30
N LEU A 174 14.96 7.71 3.27
CA LEU A 174 14.33 9.01 3.04
C LEU A 174 15.15 9.86 2.06
N GLU A 175 16.47 9.93 2.21
CA GLU A 175 17.33 10.66 1.29
C GLU A 175 17.21 10.14 -0.15
N LEU A 176 17.09 8.82 -0.32
CA LEU A 176 16.86 8.18 -1.60
C LEU A 176 15.44 8.44 -2.14
N ALA A 177 14.42 8.38 -1.28
CA ALA A 177 13.05 8.71 -1.66
C ALA A 177 12.94 10.14 -2.22
N LEU A 178 13.65 11.09 -1.64
CA LEU A 178 13.68 12.49 -2.06
C LEU A 178 14.45 12.75 -3.36
N LYS A 179 14.98 11.71 -4.04
CA LYS A 179 15.53 11.83 -5.40
C LYS A 179 14.46 12.00 -6.49
N ALA A 180 13.20 11.75 -6.14
CA ALA A 180 12.04 12.09 -6.96
C ALA A 180 11.17 13.13 -6.22
N ASP A 181 10.38 13.90 -6.96
CA ASP A 181 9.43 14.86 -6.42
C ASP A 181 8.19 14.14 -5.89
N ILE A 182 8.35 13.47 -4.75
CA ILE A 182 7.31 12.60 -4.18
C ILE A 182 6.16 13.38 -3.56
N ASN A 183 4.94 12.87 -3.74
CA ASN A 183 3.73 13.39 -3.10
C ASN A 183 3.40 12.66 -1.78
N ILE A 184 3.58 11.33 -1.74
CA ILE A 184 3.17 10.48 -0.63
C ILE A 184 4.34 9.61 -0.15
N LEU A 185 4.66 9.70 1.13
CA LEU A 185 5.67 8.90 1.80
C LEU A 185 5.02 7.98 2.82
N GLY A 186 5.19 6.67 2.65
CA GLY A 186 4.87 5.64 3.62
C GLY A 186 6.05 5.41 4.55
N ILE A 187 5.87 5.58 5.86
CA ILE A 187 6.90 5.28 6.85
C ILE A 187 6.48 4.02 7.60
N ASN A 188 7.23 2.95 7.39
CA ASN A 188 6.90 1.64 7.92
C ASN A 188 7.59 1.41 9.26
N ASN A 189 6.79 1.32 10.32
CA ASN A 189 7.27 1.08 11.69
C ASN A 189 7.85 -0.32 11.89
N ARG A 190 7.67 -1.24 10.93
CA ARG A 190 8.21 -2.59 11.00
C ARG A 190 9.56 -2.66 10.29
N ASN A 191 10.59 -3.03 11.04
CA ASN A 191 11.89 -3.35 10.45
C ASN A 191 11.80 -4.70 9.70
N LEU A 192 12.10 -4.71 8.40
CA LEU A 192 11.96 -5.90 7.55
C LEU A 192 13.00 -7.01 7.81
N ASP A 193 14.11 -6.71 8.49
CA ASP A 193 15.14 -7.71 8.83
C ASP A 193 14.80 -8.47 10.12
N THR A 194 14.32 -7.73 11.12
CA THR A 194 14.04 -8.24 12.47
C THR A 194 12.56 -8.55 12.69
N LEU A 195 11.69 -8.05 11.80
CA LEU A 195 10.22 -8.06 11.92
C LEU A 195 9.67 -7.35 13.17
N THR A 196 10.53 -6.70 13.95
CA THR A 196 10.16 -5.89 15.10
C THR A 196 9.43 -4.64 14.64
N THR A 197 8.47 -4.19 15.44
CA THR A 197 7.69 -2.99 15.12
C THR A 197 7.84 -1.97 16.23
N ASN A 198 8.23 -0.75 15.85
CA ASN A 198 8.42 0.35 16.77
C ASN A 198 7.79 1.62 16.20
N LEU A 199 6.75 2.13 16.86
CA LEU A 199 6.06 3.37 16.45
C LEU A 199 6.97 4.60 16.49
N GLU A 200 8.05 4.58 17.29
CA GLU A 200 9.03 5.68 17.31
C GLU A 200 9.73 5.88 15.97
N THR A 201 9.76 4.88 15.08
CA THR A 201 10.31 5.00 13.74
C THR A 201 9.59 6.10 12.97
N PHE A 202 8.25 6.06 12.94
CA PHE A 202 7.44 7.12 12.37
C PHE A 202 7.68 8.45 13.07
N GLU A 203 7.67 8.48 14.40
CA GLU A 203 7.81 9.73 15.17
C GLU A 203 9.13 10.47 14.91
N LYS A 204 10.22 9.71 14.67
CA LYS A 204 11.54 10.28 14.36
C LYS A 204 11.59 10.76 12.92
N LEU A 205 11.28 9.88 11.96
CA LEU A 205 11.39 10.19 10.54
C LEU A 205 10.42 11.30 10.11
N SER A 206 9.19 11.29 10.61
CA SER A 206 8.16 12.29 10.26
C SER A 206 8.54 13.74 10.57
N ARG A 207 9.52 13.98 11.46
CA ARG A 207 10.03 15.32 11.82
C ARG A 207 11.02 15.88 10.81
N ILE A 208 11.72 15.02 10.08
CA ILE A 208 12.72 15.41 9.09
C ILE A 208 12.19 15.36 7.65
N VAL A 209 10.99 14.82 7.44
CA VAL A 209 10.31 14.85 6.13
C VAL A 209 10.04 16.30 5.71
N PRO A 210 10.42 16.71 4.49
CA PRO A 210 10.10 18.03 3.95
C PRO A 210 8.61 18.35 3.97
N LYS A 211 8.28 19.64 4.10
CA LYS A 211 6.89 20.11 4.01
C LYS A 211 6.33 19.84 2.62
N GLY A 212 5.02 19.60 2.53
CA GLY A 212 4.32 19.36 1.27
C GLY A 212 4.17 17.88 0.90
N ILE A 213 4.88 16.99 1.60
CA ILE A 213 4.77 15.53 1.41
C ILE A 213 3.76 14.97 2.40
N TYR A 214 2.76 14.23 1.90
CA TYR A 214 1.82 13.50 2.75
C TYR A 214 2.50 12.29 3.39
N LYS A 215 2.28 12.10 4.69
CA LYS A 215 2.88 11.01 5.46
C LYS A 215 1.85 9.95 5.82
N ILE A 216 2.12 8.70 5.49
CA ILE A 216 1.32 7.55 5.91
C ILE A 216 2.11 6.75 6.95
N ALA A 217 1.52 6.51 8.12
CA ALA A 217 2.10 5.61 9.12
C ALA A 217 1.67 4.17 8.83
N GLU A 218 2.64 3.27 8.68
CA GLU A 218 2.37 1.86 8.39
C GLU A 218 2.89 0.94 9.51
N SER A 219 2.19 -0.17 9.70
CA SER A 219 2.50 -1.20 10.72
C SER A 219 2.41 -0.72 12.18
N GLY A 220 2.07 -1.66 13.07
CA GLY A 220 2.16 -1.43 14.52
C GLY A 220 0.98 -0.72 15.17
N ILE A 221 0.05 -0.16 14.40
CA ILE A 221 -1.15 0.50 14.90
C ILE A 221 -2.18 -0.55 15.32
N ARG A 222 -2.36 -0.76 16.62
CA ARG A 222 -3.20 -1.84 17.16
C ARG A 222 -4.54 -1.37 17.71
N ASN A 223 -4.63 -0.10 18.09
CA ASN A 223 -5.80 0.50 18.73
C ASN A 223 -5.83 2.01 18.45
N SER A 224 -6.83 2.71 18.99
CA SER A 224 -6.96 4.16 18.84
C SER A 224 -5.86 4.98 19.50
N GLU A 225 -5.20 4.48 20.55
CA GLU A 225 -4.09 5.18 21.20
C GLU A 225 -2.87 5.23 20.28
N ASP A 226 -2.53 4.10 19.65
CA ASP A 226 -1.48 4.04 18.63
C ASP A 226 -1.80 4.94 17.42
N ALA A 227 -3.07 4.93 16.97
CA ALA A 227 -3.53 5.78 15.88
C ALA A 227 -3.36 7.27 16.22
N THR A 228 -3.82 7.67 17.42
CA THR A 228 -3.70 9.04 17.94
C THR A 228 -2.23 9.45 18.05
N ARG A 229 -1.35 8.54 18.50
CA ARG A 229 0.09 8.78 18.58
C ARG A 229 0.71 9.09 17.21
N MET A 230 0.34 8.36 16.16
CA MET A 230 0.82 8.60 14.79
C MET A 230 0.26 9.91 14.21
N ILE A 231 -1.03 10.19 14.42
CA ILE A 231 -1.68 11.44 14.00
C ILE A 231 -1.01 12.65 14.66
N ASN A 232 -0.77 12.60 15.97
CA ASN A 232 -0.09 13.67 16.71
C ASN A 232 1.37 13.87 16.26
N SER A 233 1.98 12.84 15.68
CA SER A 233 3.31 12.91 15.06
C SER A 233 3.27 13.42 13.61
N GLY A 234 2.10 13.80 13.12
CA GLY A 234 1.89 14.41 11.82
C GLY A 234 1.62 13.43 10.69
N ALA A 235 1.06 12.25 10.98
CA ALA A 235 0.52 11.38 9.94
C ALA A 235 -0.70 12.03 9.26
N ASN A 236 -0.71 12.01 7.93
CA ASN A 236 -1.86 12.35 7.10
C ASN A 236 -2.78 11.14 6.88
N GLY A 237 -2.25 9.93 7.02
CA GLY A 237 -3.00 8.71 6.92
C GLY A 237 -2.38 7.56 7.70
N LEU A 238 -3.18 6.54 7.96
CA LEU A 238 -2.80 5.32 8.67
C LEU A 238 -3.09 4.13 7.77
N LEU A 239 -2.09 3.26 7.55
CA LEU A 239 -2.29 1.97 6.87
C LEU A 239 -2.32 0.86 7.91
N VAL A 240 -3.51 0.28 8.08
CA VAL A 240 -3.79 -0.67 9.17
C VAL A 240 -4.38 -1.95 8.59
N GLY A 241 -3.82 -3.10 8.97
CA GLY A 241 -4.29 -4.40 8.48
C GLY A 241 -4.44 -5.45 9.56
N GLU A 242 -3.34 -5.80 10.22
CA GLU A 242 -3.30 -6.96 11.14
C GLU A 242 -4.27 -6.83 12.32
N SER A 243 -4.38 -5.65 12.93
CA SER A 243 -5.32 -5.38 14.03
C SER A 243 -6.77 -5.44 13.59
N ILE A 244 -7.08 -4.91 12.39
CA ILE A 244 -8.42 -4.99 11.80
C ILE A 244 -8.80 -6.44 11.55
N ILE A 245 -7.95 -7.21 10.88
CA ILE A 245 -8.24 -8.61 10.50
C ILE A 245 -8.38 -9.51 11.73
N LYS A 246 -7.59 -9.27 12.78
CA LYS A 246 -7.66 -10.04 14.04
C LYS A 246 -8.80 -9.60 14.97
N SER A 247 -9.51 -8.52 14.65
CA SER A 247 -10.58 -8.01 15.50
C SER A 247 -11.80 -8.93 15.46
N ASN A 248 -12.41 -9.16 16.62
CA ASN A 248 -13.72 -9.82 16.72
C ASN A 248 -14.84 -8.94 16.13
N ASN A 249 -14.60 -7.63 16.01
CA ASN A 249 -15.54 -6.66 15.45
C ASN A 249 -14.79 -5.66 14.57
N ILE A 250 -14.74 -5.97 13.26
CA ILE A 250 -14.06 -5.14 12.25
C ILE A 250 -14.71 -3.75 12.16
N GLN A 251 -16.03 -3.67 12.29
CA GLN A 251 -16.73 -2.40 12.19
C GLN A 251 -16.36 -1.45 13.32
N GLU A 252 -16.28 -1.99 14.54
CA GLU A 252 -15.92 -1.21 15.73
C GLU A 252 -14.49 -0.70 15.65
N ILE A 253 -13.50 -1.54 15.35
CA ILE A 253 -12.10 -1.09 15.28
C ILE A 253 -11.86 -0.08 14.16
N ILE A 254 -12.49 -0.25 12.99
CA ILE A 254 -12.41 0.74 11.91
C ILE A 254 -13.05 2.04 12.35
N SER A 255 -14.24 1.99 12.95
CA SER A 255 -14.94 3.19 13.44
C SER A 255 -14.14 3.89 14.55
N GLU A 256 -13.50 3.13 15.44
CA GLU A 256 -12.68 3.66 16.53
C GLU A 256 -11.46 4.41 16.00
N ILE A 257 -10.74 3.81 15.03
CA ILE A 257 -9.58 4.43 14.40
C ILE A 257 -10.01 5.62 13.52
N ALA A 258 -11.08 5.47 12.75
CA ALA A 258 -11.58 6.49 11.82
C ALA A 258 -12.26 7.68 12.52
N SER A 259 -12.91 7.47 13.67
CA SER A 259 -13.62 8.55 14.40
C SER A 259 -12.67 9.51 15.13
N LYS A 260 -11.42 9.12 15.34
CA LYS A 260 -10.36 9.99 15.87
C LYS A 260 -9.72 10.89 14.81
N ASN A 261 -10.31 10.90 13.60
CA ASN A 261 -9.89 11.72 12.48
C ASN A 261 -10.53 13.12 12.47
N VAL A 262 -11.33 13.47 13.48
CA VAL A 262 -12.05 14.76 13.62
C VAL A 262 -11.37 15.69 14.61
#